data_AF-X1UJU2-F1
#
_entry.id   AF-X1UJU2-F1
#
_cell.length_a   1.000
_cell.length_b   1.000
_cell.length_c   1.000
_cell.angle_alpha   90.00
_cell.angle_beta   90.00
_cell.angle_gamma   90.00
#
_symmetry.space_group_name_H-M   'P 1'
#
loop_
_entity.id
_entity.type
_entity.pdbx_description
1 polymer ?
#
loop_
_entity_poly.entity_id
_entity_poly.type
_entity_poly.pdbx_seq_one_letter_code
_entity_poly.pdbx_strand_id
1 'polypeptide(L)'
;MNEEKQKVTKHEKMEPMLDLDSLPVKKTEKATRFSMDKGIDNLVGSLCDPIIVHQGSWATPDMIPEWLRTQITLDRMVELMVANKEGRDPIGTNSEALAYLI
;
A
#
# COMPACT_ATOMS: atom_id res chain seq x y z
N MET A 1 57.27 2.69 -51.66
CA MET A 1 56.55 3.92 -51.28
C MET A 1 55.74 4.33 -52.50
N ASN A 2 54.41 4.24 -52.56
CA ASN A 2 53.43 4.38 -51.50
C ASN A 2 52.20 3.51 -51.76
N GLU A 3 51.58 3.15 -50.65
CA GLU A 3 50.44 2.25 -50.52
C GLU A 3 49.14 2.97 -50.89
N GLU A 4 48.49 2.56 -51.98
CA GLU A 4 47.07 2.89 -52.20
C GLU A 4 46.21 1.73 -51.68
N LYS A 5 46.10 1.65 -50.35
CA LYS A 5 45.03 0.89 -49.69
C LYS A 5 44.07 1.87 -49.03
N GLN A 6 43.04 2.28 -49.76
CA GLN A 6 41.85 2.87 -49.16
C GLN A 6 40.63 2.56 -50.03
N LYS A 7 39.98 1.42 -49.75
CA LYS A 7 38.60 1.17 -50.15
C LYS A 7 37.78 0.86 -48.90
N VAL A 8 37.37 1.98 -48.28
CA VAL A 8 36.11 2.23 -47.58
C VAL A 8 35.27 0.99 -47.25
N THR A 9 35.14 0.70 -45.96
CA THR A 9 33.91 0.10 -45.42
C THR A 9 33.55 0.91 -44.18
N LYS A 10 32.80 1.99 -44.38
CA LYS A 10 32.25 2.79 -43.29
C LYS A 10 31.16 1.95 -42.63
N HIS A 11 31.34 1.56 -41.38
CA HIS A 11 30.20 1.23 -40.53
C HIS A 11 29.44 2.54 -40.30
N GLU A 12 28.37 2.77 -41.06
CA GLU A 12 27.38 3.80 -40.73
C GLU A 12 26.83 3.46 -39.35
N LYS A 13 27.17 4.30 -38.37
CA LYS A 13 26.50 4.28 -37.07
C LYS A 13 25.06 4.69 -37.33
N MET A 14 24.14 3.73 -37.33
CA MET A 14 22.72 4.02 -37.37
C MET A 14 22.34 4.72 -36.08
N GLU A 15 21.64 5.84 -36.18
CA GLU A 15 21.07 6.50 -35.01
C GLU A 15 20.07 5.56 -34.33
N PRO A 16 20.06 5.53 -32.98
CA PRO A 16 19.13 4.68 -32.26
C PRO A 16 17.69 5.10 -32.60
N MET A 17 16.87 4.14 -33.01
CA MET A 17 15.49 4.35 -33.45
C MET A 17 14.58 4.95 -32.36
N LEU A 18 15.01 4.96 -31.10
CA LEU A 18 14.24 5.46 -29.97
C LEU A 18 15.11 6.31 -29.05
N ASP A 19 14.76 7.59 -28.92
CA ASP A 19 15.36 8.52 -27.97
C ASP A 19 14.72 8.35 -26.59
N LEU A 20 15.36 7.52 -25.75
CA LEU A 20 14.92 7.22 -24.39
C LEU A 20 14.87 8.46 -23.50
N ASP A 21 15.67 9.50 -23.79
CA ASP A 21 15.76 10.72 -22.98
C ASP A 21 14.59 11.69 -23.24
N SER A 22 13.89 11.53 -24.37
CA SER A 22 12.71 12.32 -24.73
C SER A 22 11.41 11.86 -24.04
N LEU A 23 11.44 10.70 -23.39
CA LEU A 23 10.24 10.12 -22.79
C LEU A 23 9.85 10.87 -21.50
N PRO A 24 8.55 11.15 -21.28
CA PRO A 24 8.09 11.81 -20.06
C PRO A 24 8.27 10.88 -18.85
N VAL A 25 9.37 11.03 -18.12
CA VAL A 25 9.61 10.30 -16.87
C VAL A 25 8.73 10.88 -15.77
N LYS A 26 7.62 10.20 -15.45
CA LYS A 26 6.84 10.48 -14.24
C LYS A 26 7.71 10.14 -13.03
N LYS A 27 8.22 11.16 -12.33
CA LYS A 27 8.98 10.98 -11.09
C LYS A 27 8.11 10.22 -10.10
N THR A 28 8.42 8.95 -9.88
CA THR A 28 7.86 8.19 -8.78
C THR A 28 8.39 8.80 -7.48
N GLU A 29 7.49 9.15 -6.57
CA GLU A 29 7.89 9.66 -5.26
C GLU A 29 8.74 8.62 -4.54
N LYS A 30 9.87 9.06 -3.98
CA LYS A 30 10.82 8.17 -3.30
C LYS A 30 10.09 7.43 -2.18
N ALA A 31 10.11 6.11 -2.22
CA ALA A 31 9.57 5.27 -1.16
C ALA A 31 10.19 5.69 0.18
N THR A 32 9.35 6.10 1.13
CA THR A 32 9.74 6.47 2.48
C THR A 32 10.44 5.27 3.13
N ARG A 33 11.63 5.48 3.71
CA ARG A 33 12.38 4.41 4.40
C ARG A 33 11.47 3.72 5.42
N PHE A 34 11.40 2.39 5.37
CA PHE A 34 10.79 1.56 6.40
C PHE A 34 11.43 1.90 7.75
N SER A 35 10.66 2.48 8.66
CA SER A 35 11.07 2.67 10.06
C SER A 35 10.68 1.41 10.82
N MET A 36 11.66 0.76 11.44
CA MET A 36 11.44 -0.48 12.20
C MET A 36 10.45 -0.26 13.34
N ASP A 37 10.55 0.86 14.05
CA ASP A 37 9.64 1.23 15.14
C ASP A 37 8.20 1.39 14.64
N LYS A 38 8.03 2.06 13.49
CA LYS A 38 6.70 2.22 12.87
C LYS A 38 6.14 0.88 12.37
N GLY A 39 7.00 -0.01 11.88
CA GLY A 39 6.62 -1.36 11.49
C GLY A 39 6.13 -2.19 12.68
N ILE A 40 6.81 -2.10 13.82
CA ILE A 40 6.41 -2.77 15.07
C ILE A 40 5.12 -2.17 15.60
N ASP A 41 5.00 -0.85 15.64
CA ASP A 41 3.82 -0.14 16.13
C ASP A 41 2.57 -0.51 15.32
N ASN A 42 2.67 -0.48 13.99
CA ASN A 42 1.58 -0.91 13.10
C ASN A 42 1.20 -2.39 13.29
N LEU A 43 2.18 -3.27 13.45
CA LEU A 43 1.95 -4.69 13.67
C LEU A 43 1.23 -4.92 15.01
N VAL A 44 1.76 -4.35 16.09
CA VAL A 44 1.16 -4.46 17.44
C VAL A 44 -0.22 -3.81 17.47
N GLY A 45 -0.39 -2.63 16.88
CA GLY A 45 -1.69 -1.95 16.79
C GLY A 45 -2.76 -2.80 16.10
N SER A 46 -2.42 -3.48 15.00
CA SER A 46 -3.36 -4.39 14.32
C SER A 46 -3.67 -5.66 15.12
N LEU A 47 -2.71 -6.16 15.89
CA LEU A 47 -2.83 -7.39 16.70
C LEU A 47 -3.27 -7.14 18.15
N CYS A 48 -3.47 -5.88 18.54
CA CYS A 48 -3.99 -5.49 19.84
C CYS A 48 -5.31 -4.71 19.74
N ASP A 49 -5.86 -4.54 18.52
CA ASP A 49 -7.17 -3.93 18.36
C ASP A 49 -8.23 -4.79 19.07
N PRO A 50 -8.91 -4.27 20.13
CA PRO A 50 -9.86 -5.04 20.91
C PRO A 50 -11.05 -5.56 20.08
N ILE A 51 -11.39 -4.86 18.99
CA ILE A 51 -12.46 -5.26 18.06
C ILE A 51 -12.04 -6.52 17.32
N ILE A 52 -10.78 -6.62 16.89
CA ILE A 52 -10.27 -7.75 16.11
C ILE A 52 -9.89 -8.93 17.01
N VAL A 53 -9.27 -8.67 18.16
CA VAL A 53 -8.57 -9.70 18.95
C VAL A 53 -9.46 -10.27 20.05
N HIS A 54 -10.36 -9.46 20.62
CA HIS A 54 -11.17 -9.82 21.77
C HIS A 54 -12.67 -9.69 21.47
N GLN A 55 -13.14 -10.41 20.45
CA GLN A 55 -14.57 -10.47 20.10
C GLN A 55 -15.46 -10.96 21.26
N GLY A 56 -14.92 -11.67 22.25
CA GLY A 56 -15.69 -12.16 23.40
C GLY A 56 -16.17 -11.09 24.39
N SER A 57 -15.59 -9.88 24.41
CA SER A 57 -15.91 -8.85 25.40
C SER A 57 -17.04 -7.91 24.95
N TRP A 58 -17.05 -7.52 23.69
CA TRP A 58 -18.00 -6.56 23.10
C TRP A 58 -19.02 -7.22 22.16
N ALA A 59 -18.73 -8.42 21.66
CA ALA A 59 -19.49 -9.09 20.61
C ALA A 59 -20.27 -10.30 21.15
N THR A 60 -20.89 -10.14 22.33
CA THR A 60 -21.73 -11.20 22.91
C THR A 60 -22.95 -11.46 22.00
N PRO A 61 -23.39 -12.72 21.84
CA PRO A 61 -24.55 -13.05 20.99
C PRO A 61 -25.85 -12.36 21.42
N ASP A 62 -25.94 -12.01 22.71
CA ASP A 62 -27.11 -11.36 23.31
C ASP A 62 -27.15 -9.84 23.09
N MET A 63 -26.02 -9.19 22.77
CA MET A 63 -25.97 -7.76 22.46
C MET A 63 -25.96 -7.46 20.96
N ILE A 64 -25.20 -8.21 20.17
CA ILE A 64 -24.99 -7.89 18.75
C ILE A 64 -25.22 -9.13 17.88
N PRO A 65 -26.12 -9.06 16.88
CA PRO A 65 -26.32 -10.15 15.92
C PRO A 65 -25.03 -10.57 15.21
N GLU A 66 -24.90 -11.87 14.92
CA GLU A 66 -23.70 -12.44 14.27
C GLU A 66 -23.31 -11.77 12.95
N TRP A 67 -24.30 -11.42 12.13
CA TRP A 67 -24.05 -10.73 10.86
C TRP A 67 -23.41 -9.35 11.08
N LEU A 68 -23.80 -8.64 12.14
CA LEU A 68 -23.27 -7.31 12.44
C LEU A 68 -21.86 -7.40 13.06
N ARG A 69 -21.61 -8.41 13.90
CA ARG A 69 -20.24 -8.68 14.42
C ARG A 69 -19.25 -8.93 13.29
N THR A 70 -19.67 -9.69 12.29
CA THR A 70 -18.86 -9.95 11.09
C THR A 70 -18.59 -8.66 10.30
N GLN A 71 -19.61 -7.83 10.09
CA GLN A 71 -19.47 -6.56 9.38
C GLN A 71 -18.54 -5.58 10.12
N ILE A 72 -18.70 -5.43 11.43
CA ILE A 72 -17.83 -4.59 12.27
C ILE A 72 -16.36 -5.02 12.14
N THR A 73 -16.10 -6.32 12.17
CA THR A 73 -14.74 -6.86 12.06
C THR A 73 -14.13 -6.55 10.70
N LEU A 74 -14.89 -6.74 9.62
CA LEU A 74 -14.44 -6.46 8.25
C LEU A 74 -14.18 -4.97 8.03
N ASP A 75 -15.12 -4.11 8.44
CA ASP A 75 -14.96 -2.66 8.33
C ASP A 75 -13.75 -2.18 9.11
N ARG A 76 -13.51 -2.72 10.31
CA ARG A 76 -12.33 -2.38 11.11
C ARG A 76 -11.03 -2.78 10.42
N MET A 77 -10.98 -3.98 9.83
CA MET A 77 -9.82 -4.43 9.07
C MET A 77 -9.54 -3.53 7.87
N VAL A 78 -10.58 -3.15 7.11
CA VAL A 78 -10.46 -2.24 5.97
C VAL A 78 -9.96 -0.87 6.44
N GLU A 79 -10.53 -0.34 7.51
CA GLU A 79 -10.16 0.95 8.07
C GLU A 79 -8.71 0.98 8.54
N LEU A 80 -8.21 -0.06 9.21
CA LEU A 80 -6.80 -0.18 9.57
C LEU A 80 -5.88 -0.21 8.35
N MET A 81 -6.28 -0.90 7.27
CA MET A 81 -5.49 -0.92 6.02
C MET A 81 -5.44 0.45 5.34
N VAL A 82 -6.58 1.14 5.26
CA VAL A 82 -6.68 2.47 4.66
C VAL A 82 -5.93 3.51 5.50
N ALA A 83 -6.16 3.53 6.81
CA ALA A 83 -5.49 4.44 7.74
C ALA A 83 -3.96 4.29 7.69
N ASN A 84 -3.47 3.04 7.67
CA ASN A 84 -2.04 2.76 7.54
C ASN A 84 -1.47 3.23 6.20
N LYS A 85 -2.21 3.05 5.09
CA LYS A 85 -1.80 3.51 3.75
C LYS A 85 -1.73 5.04 3.67
N GLU A 86 -2.68 5.72 4.30
CA GLU A 86 -2.78 7.19 4.31
C GLU A 86 -1.91 7.83 5.38
N GLY A 87 -1.36 7.04 6.31
CA GLY A 87 -0.53 7.52 7.41
C GLY A 87 -1.30 8.33 8.45
N ARG A 88 -2.60 8.03 8.62
CA ARG A 88 -3.49 8.65 9.60
C ARG A 88 -3.88 7.63 10.68
N ASP A 89 -4.43 8.13 11.78
CA ASP A 89 -5.04 7.27 12.79
C ASP A 89 -6.37 6.68 12.28
N PRO A 90 -6.69 5.43 12.65
CA PRO A 90 -7.95 4.80 12.28
C PRO A 90 -9.14 5.47 12.98
N ILE A 91 -10.23 5.66 12.24
CA ILE A 91 -11.47 6.24 12.75
C ILE A 91 -12.53 5.16 13.02
N GLY A 92 -13.61 5.55 13.71
CA GLY A 92 -14.75 4.65 13.92
C GLY A 92 -15.51 4.40 12.62
N THR A 93 -16.02 3.18 12.45
CA THR A 93 -16.74 2.76 11.24
C THR A 93 -18.27 2.88 11.41
N ASN A 94 -19.01 2.94 10.31
CA ASN A 94 -20.48 2.99 10.37
C ASN A 94 -21.09 1.75 11.03
N SER A 95 -20.47 0.58 10.83
CA SER A 95 -20.89 -0.65 11.48
C SER A 95 -20.69 -0.60 13.00
N GLU A 96 -19.59 0.01 13.48
CA GLU A 96 -19.40 0.27 14.92
C GLU A 96 -20.46 1.24 15.45
N ALA A 97 -20.76 2.31 14.72
CA ALA A 97 -21.81 3.26 15.10
C ALA A 97 -23.19 2.60 15.19
N LEU A 98 -23.50 1.67 14.28
CA LEU A 98 -24.75 0.91 14.29
C LEU A 98 -24.87 0.02 15.53
N ALA A 99 -23.77 -0.58 16.01
CA ALA A 99 -23.80 -1.40 17.23
C ALA A 99 -24.20 -0.61 18.49
N TYR A 100 -23.99 0.71 18.51
CA TYR A 100 -24.44 1.55 19.64
C TYR A 100 -25.93 1.87 19.62
N LEU A 101 -26.64 1.59 18.52
CA LEU A 101 -28.06 1.91 18.36
C LEU A 101 -29.00 0.74 18.70
N ILE A 102 -28.45 -0.47 18.85
CA ILE A 102 -29.18 -1.73 19.04
C ILE A 102 -29.25 -2.05 20.53
#